data_AF-A0A964QY70-F1
#
_entry.id   AF-A0A964QY70-F1
#
_cell.length_a   1.000
_cell.length_b   1.000
_cell.length_c   1.000
_cell.angle_alpha   90.00
_cell.angle_beta   90.00
_cell.angle_gamma   90.00
#
_symmetry.space_group_name_H-M   'P 1'
#
loop_
_entity.id
_entity.type
_entity.pdbx_description
1 polymer ?
#
loop_
_entity_poly.entity_id
_entity_poly.type
_entity_poly.pdbx_seq_one_letter_code
_entity_poly.pdbx_strand_id
1 'polypeptide(L)'
;MNLNDQEIENVLRSAPKPKALTALRQQLVAQVKLTATKKEAQPMIHSVGLSGWLRRSWPALAPAAVSLACAAVMVSQEVQVRALQQSNRRLAEQRASLQNAARIAPEAAAQLAVDVSEASAAEEKEIARLKVRAGQLGGEVARLEKMQTENEVLSKQPVTPAGLSAEELAALAKAREKALSINCINNLKQIGLAARVWGLDHKDTYPPDFLSMSNELNTPKILVCPAETNRLAAATFAKFTDENCSYELLAPSGSDTEPQRVLTRCPIHGHIGLCDGSVQGEVAKKHPEQLIMHDKKLYLGGY
;
A
#
# COMPACT_ATOMS: atom_id res chain seq x y z
N MET A 1 -69.46 7.41 -4.87
CA MET A 1 -68.99 8.38 -5.88
C MET A 1 -67.62 7.92 -6.32
N ASN A 2 -67.47 7.44 -7.56
CA ASN A 2 -66.15 7.16 -8.14
C ASN A 2 -65.62 8.49 -8.67
N LEU A 3 -64.59 9.02 -8.02
CA LEU A 3 -63.87 10.20 -8.51
C LEU A 3 -62.95 9.76 -9.64
N ASN A 4 -62.91 10.52 -10.72
CA ASN A 4 -62.01 10.26 -11.85
C ASN A 4 -60.57 10.68 -11.50
N ASP A 5 -59.60 10.21 -12.27
CA ASP A 5 -58.17 10.45 -12.00
C ASP A 5 -57.80 11.94 -11.97
N GLN A 6 -58.47 12.79 -12.76
CA GLN A 6 -58.28 14.24 -12.73
C GLN A 6 -58.83 14.88 -11.46
N GLU A 7 -59.93 14.38 -10.93
CA GLU A 7 -60.50 14.83 -9.66
C GLU A 7 -59.60 14.44 -8.49
N ILE A 8 -59.00 13.25 -8.53
CA ILE A 8 -58.00 12.81 -7.55
C ILE A 8 -56.78 13.72 -7.61
N GLU A 9 -56.27 14.02 -8.81
CA GLU A 9 -55.10 14.88 -8.97
C GLU A 9 -55.36 16.32 -8.50
N ASN A 10 -56.55 16.86 -8.78
CA ASN A 10 -56.95 18.18 -8.30
C ASN A 10 -57.08 18.24 -6.77
N VAL A 11 -57.61 17.19 -6.14
CA VAL A 11 -57.67 17.07 -4.68
C VAL A 11 -56.27 17.01 -4.08
N LEU A 12 -55.36 16.22 -4.65
CA LEU A 12 -53.98 16.12 -4.18
C LEU A 12 -53.21 17.45 -4.32
N ARG A 13 -53.44 18.20 -5.40
CA ARG A 13 -52.85 19.53 -5.61
C ARG A 13 -53.39 20.59 -4.65
N SER A 14 -54.61 20.40 -4.14
CA SER A 14 -55.24 21.31 -3.16
C SER A 14 -54.80 21.06 -1.71
N ALA A 15 -54.02 20.00 -1.45
CA ALA A 15 -53.55 19.68 -0.10
C ALA A 15 -52.58 20.76 0.43
N PRO A 16 -52.77 21.25 1.67
CA PRO A 16 -51.87 22.24 2.27
C PRO A 16 -50.48 21.63 2.47
N LYS A 17 -49.44 22.35 2.02
CA LYS A 17 -48.05 21.92 2.18
C LYS A 17 -47.74 21.71 3.68
N PRO A 18 -47.15 20.57 4.08
CA PRO A 18 -46.83 20.32 5.48
C PRO A 18 -45.87 21.40 5.97
N LYS A 19 -46.25 22.08 7.06
CA LYS A 19 -45.44 23.13 7.66
C LYS A 19 -44.24 22.47 8.33
N ALA A 20 -43.04 22.79 7.88
CA ALA A 20 -41.81 22.31 8.50
C ALA A 20 -41.81 22.68 9.99
N LEU A 21 -41.68 21.69 10.87
CA LEU A 21 -41.59 21.91 12.31
C LEU A 21 -40.36 22.78 12.59
N THR A 22 -40.59 23.94 13.18
CA THR A 22 -39.51 24.86 13.60
C THR A 22 -38.58 24.09 14.53
N ALA A 23 -37.26 24.15 14.26
CA ALA A 23 -36.19 23.44 14.97
C ALA A 23 -35.95 21.95 14.64
N LEU A 24 -36.69 21.31 13.73
CA LEU A 24 -36.41 19.92 13.32
C LEU A 24 -34.99 19.75 12.74
N ARG A 25 -34.54 20.73 11.94
CA ARG A 25 -33.19 20.76 11.40
C ARG A 25 -32.13 20.85 12.50
N GLN A 26 -32.38 21.62 13.56
CA GLN A 26 -31.46 21.75 14.69
C GLN A 26 -31.41 20.48 15.52
N GLN A 27 -32.55 19.81 15.73
CA GLN A 27 -32.60 18.49 16.40
C GLN A 27 -31.85 17.42 15.61
N LEU A 28 -32.04 17.35 14.29
CA LEU A 28 -31.33 16.40 13.43
C LEU A 28 -29.82 16.64 13.45
N VAL A 29 -29.39 17.90 13.40
CA VAL A 29 -27.95 18.24 13.48
C VAL A 29 -27.37 17.92 14.87
N ALA A 30 -28.12 18.15 15.95
CA ALA A 30 -27.68 17.83 17.31
C ALA A 30 -27.60 16.32 17.58
N GLN A 31 -28.40 15.50 16.90
CA GLN A 31 -28.39 14.04 17.03
C GLN A 31 -27.31 13.35 16.19
N VAL A 32 -26.70 14.05 15.25
CA VAL A 32 -25.61 13.54 14.42
C VAL A 32 -24.29 13.60 15.20
N LYS A 33 -23.92 12.49 15.85
CA LYS A 33 -22.56 12.29 16.37
C LYS A 33 -21.63 11.84 15.23
N LEU A 34 -21.03 12.80 14.54
CA LEU A 34 -19.88 12.51 13.67
C LEU A 34 -18.64 12.36 14.55
N THR A 35 -18.09 11.14 14.62
CA THR A 35 -16.73 10.94 15.10
C THR A 35 -15.79 11.71 14.19
N ALA A 36 -15.18 12.78 14.73
CA ALA A 36 -14.15 13.52 14.03
C ALA A 36 -12.96 12.60 13.76
N THR A 37 -12.81 12.16 12.50
CA THR A 37 -11.57 11.54 12.04
C THR A 37 -10.49 12.61 12.09
N LYS A 38 -9.62 12.50 13.10
CA LYS A 38 -8.35 13.23 13.15
C LYS A 38 -7.62 12.92 11.84
N LYS A 39 -7.48 13.93 10.98
CA LYS A 39 -6.73 13.82 9.73
C LYS A 39 -5.24 13.73 10.10
N GLU A 40 -4.79 12.53 10.41
CA GLU A 40 -3.36 12.26 10.52
C GLU A 40 -2.76 12.42 9.13
N ALA A 41 -1.81 13.36 9.02
CA ALA A 41 -1.01 13.55 7.83
C ALA A 41 -0.29 12.23 7.54
N GLN A 42 -0.66 11.59 6.42
CA GLN A 42 0.10 10.48 5.88
C GLN A 42 1.54 10.94 5.65
N PRO A 43 2.55 10.27 6.23
CA PRO A 43 3.91 10.49 5.78
C PRO A 43 4.00 10.05 4.32
N MET A 44 4.39 10.97 3.45
CA MET A 44 4.80 10.63 2.10
C MET A 44 6.00 9.69 2.19
N ILE A 45 5.75 8.40 2.01
CA ILE A 45 6.82 7.42 1.85
C ILE A 45 7.39 7.67 0.45
N HIS A 46 8.45 8.48 0.39
CA HIS A 46 9.35 8.46 -0.75
C HIS A 46 10.01 7.08 -0.78
N SER A 47 9.54 6.21 -1.66
CA SER A 47 10.33 5.06 -2.07
C SER A 47 11.56 5.62 -2.79
N VAL A 48 12.69 5.63 -2.08
CA VAL A 48 14.00 5.85 -2.70
C VAL A 48 14.28 4.58 -3.50
N GLY A 49 13.73 4.53 -4.71
CA GLY A 49 14.12 3.54 -5.71
C GLY A 49 15.59 3.79 -6.05
N LEU A 50 16.48 2.93 -5.55
CA LEU A 50 17.84 2.84 -6.09
C LEU A 50 17.71 2.65 -7.60
N SER A 51 18.24 3.63 -8.34
CA SER A 51 18.15 3.78 -9.79
C SER A 51 18.46 2.47 -10.53
N GLY A 52 17.64 2.14 -11.53
CA GLY A 52 17.67 0.86 -12.26
C GLY A 52 19.00 0.53 -12.96
N TRP A 53 19.93 1.49 -13.08
CA TRP A 53 21.28 1.25 -13.59
C TRP A 53 22.14 0.39 -12.65
N LEU A 54 21.98 0.50 -11.32
CA LEU A 54 22.76 -0.32 -10.38
C LEU A 54 22.36 -1.80 -10.39
N ARG A 55 21.08 -2.14 -10.64
CA ARG A 55 20.63 -3.55 -10.72
C ARG A 55 21.23 -4.30 -11.91
N ARG A 56 21.49 -3.61 -13.02
CA ARG A 56 22.02 -4.22 -14.25
C ARG A 56 23.52 -4.49 -14.18
N SER A 57 24.26 -3.70 -13.39
CA SER A 57 25.72 -3.80 -13.27
C SER A 57 26.17 -4.58 -12.02
N TRP A 58 25.25 -4.92 -11.13
CA TRP A 58 25.51 -5.61 -9.85
C TRP A 58 26.31 -6.93 -9.96
N PRO A 59 26.06 -7.82 -10.95
CA PRO A 59 26.79 -9.08 -11.06
C PRO A 59 28.28 -8.89 -11.39
N ALA A 60 28.65 -7.77 -12.02
CA ALA A 60 30.02 -7.46 -12.41
C ALA A 60 30.77 -6.61 -11.37
N LEU A 61 30.07 -5.73 -10.65
CA LEU A 61 30.68 -4.82 -9.67
C LEU A 61 30.96 -5.49 -8.32
N ALA A 62 30.13 -6.45 -7.90
CA ALA A 62 30.30 -7.16 -6.64
C ALA A 62 31.64 -7.93 -6.52
N PRO A 63 32.03 -8.78 -7.49
CA PRO A 63 33.32 -9.48 -7.40
C PRO A 63 34.51 -8.52 -7.50
N ALA A 64 34.42 -7.47 -8.34
CA ALA A 64 35.48 -6.48 -8.48
C ALA A 64 35.74 -5.70 -7.16
N ALA A 65 34.67 -5.33 -6.44
CA ALA A 65 34.78 -4.66 -5.15
C ALA A 65 35.39 -5.57 -4.08
N VAL A 66 35.02 -6.85 -4.05
CA VAL A 66 35.60 -7.84 -3.11
C VAL A 66 37.07 -8.09 -3.41
N SER A 67 37.45 -8.24 -4.69
CA SER A 67 38.86 -8.41 -5.08
C SER A 67 39.71 -7.19 -4.76
N LEU A 68 39.20 -5.96 -4.96
CA LEU A 68 39.89 -4.73 -4.56
C LEU A 68 40.03 -4.63 -3.04
N ALA A 69 39.01 -4.99 -2.27
CA ALA A 69 39.08 -5.02 -0.81
C ALA A 69 40.11 -6.06 -0.32
N CYS A 70 40.15 -7.26 -0.90
CA CYS A 70 41.17 -8.27 -0.59
C CYS A 70 42.58 -7.79 -0.93
N ALA A 71 42.78 -7.14 -2.08
CA ALA A 71 44.07 -6.59 -2.46
C ALA A 71 44.53 -5.49 -1.48
N ALA A 72 43.63 -4.60 -1.06
CA ALA A 72 43.92 -3.57 -0.07
C ALA A 72 44.29 -4.16 1.30
N VAL A 73 43.61 -5.24 1.73
CA VAL A 73 43.95 -5.96 2.97
C VAL A 73 45.33 -6.61 2.87
N MET A 74 45.68 -7.25 1.76
CA MET A 74 47.02 -7.85 1.60
C MET A 74 48.13 -6.79 1.56
N VAL A 75 47.91 -5.66 0.88
CA VAL A 75 48.86 -4.54 0.89
C VAL A 75 49.03 -3.95 2.29
N SER A 76 47.92 -3.81 3.04
CA SER A 76 47.94 -3.39 4.45
C SER A 76 48.75 -4.36 5.32
N GLN A 77 48.55 -5.66 5.14
CA GLN A 77 49.29 -6.70 5.87
C GLN A 77 50.80 -6.63 5.58
N GLU A 78 51.21 -6.43 4.32
CA GLU A 78 52.63 -6.30 3.98
C GLU A 78 53.29 -5.06 4.59
N VAL A 79 52.58 -3.93 4.64
CA VAL A 79 53.10 -2.70 5.26
C VAL A 79 53.28 -2.89 6.77
N GLN A 80 52.31 -3.52 7.44
CA GLN A 80 52.41 -3.79 8.88
C GLN A 80 53.54 -4.77 9.21
N VAL A 81 53.73 -5.82 8.40
CA VAL A 81 54.83 -6.78 8.58
C VAL A 81 56.19 -6.10 8.37
N ARG A 82 56.34 -5.28 7.34
CA ARG A 82 57.58 -4.51 7.10
C ARG A 82 57.86 -3.52 8.24
N ALA A 83 56.83 -2.84 8.74
CA ALA A 83 56.96 -1.92 9.87
C ALA A 83 57.36 -2.65 11.17
N LEU A 84 56.77 -3.81 11.45
CA LEU A 84 57.15 -4.66 12.59
C LEU A 84 58.58 -5.19 12.48
N GLN A 85 59.00 -5.62 11.29
CA GLN A 85 60.38 -6.05 11.06
C GLN A 85 61.38 -4.92 11.22
N GLN A 86 61.05 -3.70 10.78
CA GLN A 86 61.87 -2.51 11.01
C GLN A 86 61.97 -2.15 12.49
N SER A 87 60.84 -2.21 13.22
CA SER A 87 60.82 -1.98 14.67
C SER A 87 61.72 -2.97 15.40
N ASN A 88 61.60 -4.28 15.08
CA ASN A 88 62.46 -5.31 15.67
C ASN A 88 63.94 -5.11 15.38
N ARG A 89 64.30 -4.67 14.15
CA ARG A 89 65.70 -4.35 13.82
C ARG A 89 66.21 -3.16 14.62
N ARG A 90 65.43 -2.09 14.73
CA ARG A 90 65.78 -0.92 15.56
C ARG A 90 65.97 -1.28 17.03
N LEU A 91 65.08 -2.09 17.58
CA LEU A 91 65.19 -2.59 18.96
C LEU A 91 66.42 -3.47 19.15
N ALA A 92 66.76 -4.31 18.17
CA ALA A 92 67.98 -5.13 18.20
C ALA A 92 69.26 -4.26 18.13
N GLU A 93 69.27 -3.23 17.28
CA GLU A 93 70.36 -2.26 17.16
C GLU A 93 70.52 -1.44 18.43
N GLN A 94 69.43 -0.94 19.02
CA GLN A 94 69.44 -0.25 20.33
C GLN A 94 69.95 -1.16 21.44
N ARG A 95 69.55 -2.43 21.45
CA ARG A 95 70.04 -3.40 22.44
C ARG A 95 71.54 -3.66 22.29
N ALA A 96 72.05 -3.72 21.07
CA ALA A 96 73.48 -3.87 20.79
C ALA A 96 74.28 -2.59 21.13
N SER A 97 73.74 -1.40 20.85
CA SER A 97 74.37 -0.13 21.22
C SER A 97 74.41 0.06 22.73
N LEU A 98 73.37 -0.34 23.46
CA LEU A 98 73.33 -0.37 24.92
C LEU A 98 74.39 -1.33 25.49
N GLN A 99 74.52 -2.53 24.91
CA GLN A 99 75.53 -3.51 25.33
C GLN A 99 76.96 -3.02 25.09
N ASN A 100 77.22 -2.28 24.00
CA ASN A 100 78.52 -1.68 23.72
C ASN A 100 78.80 -0.42 24.57
N ALA A 101 77.81 0.43 24.81
CA ALA A 101 77.94 1.62 25.66
C ALA A 101 78.19 1.26 27.13
N ALA A 102 77.49 0.22 27.64
CA ALA A 102 77.74 -0.35 28.97
C ALA A 102 79.17 -0.90 29.15
N ARG A 103 79.92 -1.08 28.05
CA ARG A 103 81.31 -1.54 28.03
C ARG A 103 82.36 -0.41 28.03
N ILE A 104 81.99 0.83 27.63
CA ILE A 104 82.95 1.90 27.29
C ILE A 104 82.75 3.18 28.14
N ALA A 105 81.51 3.55 28.51
CA ALA A 105 81.25 4.77 29.28
C ALA A 105 79.95 4.66 30.11
N PRO A 106 80.02 4.71 31.47
CA PRO A 106 78.86 4.47 32.33
C PRO A 106 77.80 5.60 32.30
N GLU A 107 78.16 6.84 31.96
CA GLU A 107 77.24 7.98 31.96
C GLU A 107 76.33 8.05 30.72
N ALA A 108 76.85 7.75 29.51
CA ALA A 108 76.04 7.69 28.29
C ALA A 108 75.09 6.46 28.26
N ALA A 109 75.49 5.37 28.91
CA ALA A 109 74.63 4.21 29.15
C ALA A 109 73.45 4.55 30.08
N ALA A 110 73.63 5.49 31.02
CA ALA A 110 72.57 5.92 31.92
C ALA A 110 71.47 6.72 31.20
N GLN A 111 71.83 7.65 30.30
CA GLN A 111 70.84 8.43 29.54
C GLN A 111 70.04 7.59 28.53
N LEU A 112 70.70 6.68 27.80
CA LEU A 112 69.97 5.76 26.92
C LEU A 112 69.09 4.76 27.69
N ALA A 113 69.49 4.35 28.90
CA ALA A 113 68.64 3.51 29.76
C ALA A 113 67.39 4.25 30.24
N VAL A 114 67.49 5.56 30.47
CA VAL A 114 66.33 6.42 30.81
C VAL A 114 65.38 6.56 29.62
N ASP A 115 65.87 6.88 28.42
CA ASP A 115 65.04 7.02 27.22
C ASP A 115 64.31 5.70 26.86
N VAL A 116 64.97 4.56 27.02
CA VAL A 116 64.36 3.24 26.77
C VAL A 116 63.32 2.89 27.85
N SER A 117 63.57 3.26 29.11
CA SER A 117 62.61 3.10 30.21
C SER A 117 61.36 3.97 30.01
N GLU A 118 61.53 5.21 29.52
CA GLU A 118 60.41 6.10 29.22
C GLU A 118 59.60 5.62 28.01
N ALA A 119 60.27 5.12 26.97
CA ALA A 119 59.62 4.51 25.80
C ALA A 119 58.82 3.25 26.18
N SER A 120 59.37 2.36 27.03
CA SER A 120 58.64 1.17 27.50
C SER A 120 57.44 1.55 28.38
N ALA A 121 57.57 2.59 29.21
CA ALA A 121 56.46 3.09 30.02
C ALA A 121 55.33 3.69 29.15
N ALA A 122 55.69 4.36 28.05
CA ALA A 122 54.73 4.88 27.08
C ALA A 122 53.98 3.74 26.33
N GLU A 123 54.69 2.67 25.96
CA GLU A 123 54.08 1.49 25.34
C GLU A 123 53.14 0.75 26.31
N GLU A 124 53.53 0.57 27.58
CA GLU A 124 52.68 -0.03 28.60
C GLU A 124 51.39 0.77 28.83
N LYS A 125 51.49 2.10 28.79
CA LYS A 125 50.33 3.00 28.89
C LYS A 125 49.39 2.87 27.69
N GLU A 126 49.93 2.71 26.49
CA GLU A 126 49.12 2.51 25.28
C GLU A 126 48.47 1.11 25.28
N ILE A 127 49.17 0.06 25.73
CA ILE A 127 48.59 -1.28 25.93
C ILE A 127 47.44 -1.23 26.95
N ALA A 128 47.60 -0.50 28.05
CA ALA A 128 46.52 -0.31 29.03
C ALA A 128 45.30 0.37 28.41
N ARG A 129 45.51 1.41 27.60
CA ARG A 129 44.44 2.13 26.89
C ARG A 129 43.72 1.23 25.88
N LEU A 130 44.45 0.44 25.10
CA LEU A 130 43.89 -0.48 24.12
C LEU A 130 43.06 -1.60 24.78
N LYS A 131 43.51 -2.12 25.93
CA LYS A 131 42.74 -3.08 26.72
C LYS A 131 41.40 -2.52 27.18
N VAL A 132 41.37 -1.27 27.64
CA VAL A 132 40.11 -0.59 28.02
C VAL A 132 39.18 -0.47 26.81
N ARG A 133 39.69 -0.03 25.65
CA ARG A 133 38.90 0.09 24.41
C ARG A 133 38.37 -1.26 23.93
N ALA A 134 39.17 -2.32 24.01
CA ALA A 134 38.74 -3.67 23.65
C ALA A 134 37.59 -4.17 24.54
N GLY A 135 37.64 -3.88 25.85
CA GLY A 135 36.55 -4.17 26.76
C GLY A 135 35.26 -3.39 26.41
N GLN A 136 35.38 -2.12 26.04
CA GLN A 136 34.24 -1.29 25.64
C GLN A 136 33.58 -1.81 24.36
N LEU A 137 34.37 -2.15 23.33
CA LEU A 137 33.88 -2.74 22.08
C LEU A 137 33.24 -4.12 22.31
N GLY A 138 33.83 -4.95 23.19
CA GLY A 138 33.24 -6.23 23.57
C GLY A 138 31.85 -6.08 24.21
N GLY A 139 31.68 -5.06 25.06
CA GLY A 139 30.36 -4.72 25.62
C GLY A 139 29.34 -4.24 24.58
N GLU A 140 29.77 -3.47 23.59
CA GLU A 140 28.92 -3.04 22.46
C GLU A 140 28.49 -4.21 21.57
N VAL A 141 29.41 -5.13 21.25
CA VAL A 141 29.10 -6.34 20.47
C VAL A 141 28.06 -7.20 21.19
N ALA A 142 28.27 -7.48 22.48
CA ALA A 142 27.31 -8.26 23.28
C ALA A 142 25.92 -7.60 23.32
N ARG A 143 25.87 -6.26 23.38
CA ARG A 143 24.61 -5.51 23.33
C ARG A 143 23.91 -5.64 21.98
N LEU A 144 24.67 -5.57 20.88
CA LEU A 144 24.14 -5.71 19.53
C LEU A 144 23.62 -7.12 19.26
N GLU A 145 24.36 -8.16 19.68
CA GLU A 145 23.93 -9.55 19.57
C GLU A 145 22.64 -9.80 20.35
N LYS A 146 22.54 -9.27 21.57
CA LYS A 146 21.30 -9.34 22.35
C LYS A 146 20.13 -8.67 21.61
N MET A 147 20.34 -7.47 21.07
CA MET A 147 19.31 -6.73 20.35
C MET A 147 18.89 -7.43 19.05
N GLN A 148 19.82 -8.08 18.34
CA GLN A 148 19.51 -8.91 17.17
C GLN A 148 18.65 -10.12 17.55
N THR A 149 18.98 -10.79 18.65
CA THR A 149 18.21 -11.92 19.16
C THR A 149 16.79 -11.49 19.55
N GLU A 150 16.64 -10.36 20.24
CA GLU A 150 15.34 -9.77 20.59
C GLU A 150 14.53 -9.42 19.33
N ASN A 151 15.17 -8.81 18.32
CA ASN A 151 14.52 -8.51 17.04
C ASN A 151 14.09 -9.78 16.29
N GLU A 152 14.89 -10.84 16.32
CA GLU A 152 14.55 -12.12 15.69
C GLU A 152 13.35 -12.77 16.39
N VAL A 153 13.28 -12.71 17.71
CA VAL A 153 12.11 -13.18 18.49
C VAL A 153 10.86 -12.35 18.15
N LEU A 154 10.97 -11.02 18.14
CA LEU A 154 9.87 -10.13 17.78
C LEU A 154 9.39 -10.36 16.33
N SER A 155 10.30 -10.64 15.40
CA SER A 155 9.95 -10.92 14.00
C SER A 155 9.17 -12.23 13.81
N LYS A 156 9.36 -13.20 14.71
CA LYS A 156 8.67 -14.49 14.70
C LYS A 156 7.33 -14.46 15.42
N GLN A 157 7.04 -13.41 16.18
CA GLN A 157 5.70 -13.21 16.71
C GLN A 157 4.73 -12.95 15.54
N PRO A 158 3.53 -13.54 15.55
CA PRO A 158 2.53 -13.26 14.53
C PRO A 158 2.10 -11.81 14.66
N VAL A 159 2.73 -10.93 13.90
CA VAL A 159 2.24 -9.57 13.67
C VAL A 159 1.03 -9.72 12.76
N THR A 160 -0.13 -10.04 13.34
CA THR A 160 -1.38 -9.75 12.64
C THR A 160 -1.39 -8.22 12.46
N PRO A 161 -1.67 -7.69 11.25
CA PRO A 161 -1.42 -6.28 10.91
C PRO A 161 -2.22 -5.25 11.73
N ALA A 162 -2.90 -5.66 12.81
CA ALA A 162 -3.64 -4.78 13.70
C ALA A 162 -3.81 -5.30 15.15
N GLY A 163 -3.10 -6.36 15.58
CA GLY A 163 -3.39 -6.99 16.89
C GLY A 163 -4.78 -7.64 16.97
N LEU A 164 -5.43 -7.80 15.82
CA LEU A 164 -6.74 -8.45 15.68
C LEU A 164 -6.56 -9.97 15.67
N SER A 165 -7.50 -10.65 16.29
CA SER A 165 -7.68 -12.09 16.21
C SER A 165 -8.02 -12.53 14.78
N ALA A 166 -7.84 -13.82 14.48
CA ALA A 166 -8.20 -14.40 13.18
C ALA A 166 -9.71 -14.25 12.89
N GLU A 167 -10.55 -14.30 13.92
CA GLU A 167 -11.99 -14.10 13.81
C GLU A 167 -12.35 -12.67 13.41
N GLU A 168 -11.70 -11.67 14.02
CA GLU A 168 -11.90 -10.26 13.67
C GLU A 168 -11.42 -9.96 12.24
N LEU A 169 -10.32 -10.56 11.80
CA LEU A 169 -9.85 -10.44 10.42
C LEU A 169 -10.86 -11.04 9.43
N ALA A 170 -11.43 -12.21 9.75
CA ALA A 170 -12.46 -12.83 8.92
C ALA A 170 -13.76 -11.98 8.89
N ALA A 171 -14.17 -11.43 10.04
CA ALA A 171 -15.32 -10.54 10.14
C ALA A 171 -15.12 -9.26 9.32
N LEU A 172 -13.93 -8.66 9.36
CA LEU A 172 -13.58 -7.47 8.59
C LEU A 172 -13.53 -7.77 7.08
N ALA A 173 -13.01 -8.93 6.68
CA ALA A 173 -13.03 -9.35 5.28
C ALA A 173 -14.47 -9.49 4.76
N LYS A 174 -15.35 -10.14 5.53
CA LYS A 174 -16.78 -10.28 5.18
C LYS A 174 -17.50 -8.93 5.14
N ALA A 175 -17.22 -8.04 6.09
CA ALA A 175 -17.78 -6.69 6.11
C ALA A 175 -17.32 -5.86 4.91
N ARG A 176 -16.04 -5.97 4.53
CA ARG A 176 -15.49 -5.34 3.32
C ARG A 176 -16.17 -5.87 2.07
N GLU A 177 -16.29 -7.19 1.91
CA GLU A 177 -16.98 -7.80 0.76
C GLU A 177 -18.42 -7.28 0.66
N LYS A 178 -19.14 -7.22 1.77
CA LYS A 178 -20.51 -6.69 1.79
C LYS A 178 -20.57 -5.21 1.38
N ALA A 179 -19.63 -4.40 1.85
CA ALA A 179 -19.54 -2.99 1.45
C ALA A 179 -19.26 -2.82 -0.05
N LEU A 180 -18.39 -3.65 -0.63
CA LEU A 180 -18.12 -3.65 -2.08
C LEU A 180 -19.36 -4.05 -2.88
N SER A 181 -20.10 -5.07 -2.44
CA SER A 181 -21.38 -5.49 -3.03
C SER A 181 -22.41 -4.36 -3.01
N ILE A 182 -22.59 -3.68 -1.86
CA ILE A 182 -23.50 -2.52 -1.74
C ILE A 182 -23.09 -1.38 -2.69
N ASN A 183 -21.80 -1.05 -2.75
CA ASN A 183 -21.30 -0.02 -3.65
C ASN A 183 -21.52 -0.40 -5.13
N CYS A 184 -21.37 -1.67 -5.47
CA CYS A 184 -21.66 -2.16 -6.81
C CYS A 184 -23.14 -1.99 -7.18
N ILE A 185 -24.07 -2.28 -6.26
CA ILE A 185 -25.50 -2.01 -6.44
C ILE A 185 -25.75 -0.52 -6.66
N ASN A 186 -25.10 0.34 -5.89
CA ASN A 186 -25.24 1.80 -6.04
C ASN A 186 -24.72 2.29 -7.40
N ASN A 187 -23.65 1.71 -7.92
CA ASN A 187 -23.18 2.01 -9.28
C ASN A 187 -24.21 1.57 -10.33
N LEU A 188 -24.76 0.35 -10.23
CA LEU A 188 -25.81 -0.12 -11.14
C LEU A 188 -27.07 0.75 -11.10
N LYS A 189 -27.48 1.23 -9.94
CA LYS A 189 -28.63 2.16 -9.81
C LYS A 189 -28.38 3.49 -10.53
N GLN A 190 -27.18 4.05 -10.38
CA GLN A 190 -26.81 5.28 -11.07
C GLN A 190 -26.68 5.06 -12.59
N ILE A 191 -26.15 3.92 -13.02
CA ILE A 191 -26.12 3.55 -14.44
C ILE A 191 -27.54 3.43 -15.01
N GLY A 192 -28.45 2.73 -14.30
CA GLY A 192 -29.84 2.61 -14.70
C GLY A 192 -30.57 3.96 -14.75
N LEU A 193 -30.33 4.83 -13.76
CA LEU A 193 -30.86 6.19 -13.76
C LEU A 193 -30.34 6.99 -14.96
N ALA A 194 -29.03 6.97 -15.22
CA ALA A 194 -28.41 7.65 -16.36
C ALA A 194 -29.00 7.17 -17.69
N ALA A 195 -29.19 5.86 -17.84
CA ALA A 195 -29.78 5.26 -19.04
C ALA A 195 -31.24 5.71 -19.26
N ARG A 196 -32.04 5.84 -18.18
CA ARG A 196 -33.41 6.34 -18.25
C ARG A 196 -33.49 7.84 -18.53
N VAL A 197 -32.61 8.63 -17.91
CA VAL A 197 -32.51 10.08 -18.19
C VAL A 197 -32.13 10.30 -19.65
N TRP A 198 -31.16 9.54 -20.17
CA TRP A 198 -30.79 9.57 -21.58
C TRP A 198 -31.99 9.25 -22.49
N GLY A 199 -32.79 8.24 -22.12
CA GLY A 199 -33.96 7.83 -22.90
C GLY A 199 -35.03 8.91 -23.10
N LEU A 200 -35.15 9.86 -22.16
CA LEU A 200 -36.12 10.97 -22.25
C LEU A 200 -35.90 11.82 -23.51
N ASP A 201 -34.64 12.00 -23.92
CA ASP A 201 -34.28 12.75 -25.13
C ASP A 201 -34.18 11.83 -26.38
N HIS A 202 -34.34 10.52 -26.21
CA HIS A 202 -34.07 9.49 -27.21
C HIS A 202 -35.25 8.54 -27.42
N LYS A 203 -36.48 9.07 -27.41
CA LYS A 203 -37.72 8.33 -27.74
C LYS A 203 -37.94 7.09 -26.86
N ASP A 204 -37.63 7.21 -25.57
CA ASP A 204 -37.79 6.14 -24.57
C ASP A 204 -37.02 4.86 -24.93
N THR A 205 -35.87 5.04 -25.59
CA THR A 205 -34.91 3.95 -25.87
C THR A 205 -33.71 4.03 -24.95
N TYR A 206 -33.12 2.88 -24.67
CA TYR A 206 -31.87 2.76 -23.91
C TYR A 206 -30.66 3.08 -24.79
N PRO A 207 -29.56 3.58 -24.20
CA PRO A 207 -28.36 3.91 -24.95
C PRO A 207 -27.77 2.66 -25.64
N PRO A 208 -27.15 2.80 -26.83
CA PRO A 208 -26.50 1.68 -27.51
C PRO A 208 -25.22 1.21 -26.80
N ASP A 209 -24.57 2.09 -26.04
CA ASP A 209 -23.35 1.83 -25.28
C ASP A 209 -23.22 2.80 -24.10
N PHE A 210 -22.24 2.55 -23.21
CA PHE A 210 -21.98 3.43 -22.06
C PHE A 210 -21.51 4.83 -22.45
N LEU A 211 -20.81 4.96 -23.58
CA LEU A 211 -20.23 6.22 -24.02
C LEU A 211 -21.32 7.19 -24.49
N SER A 212 -22.38 6.68 -25.12
CA SER A 212 -23.52 7.45 -25.61
C SER A 212 -24.29 8.15 -24.48
N MET A 213 -24.26 7.59 -23.26
CA MET A 213 -24.84 8.20 -22.07
C MET A 213 -23.79 8.86 -21.15
N SER A 214 -22.61 9.21 -21.66
CA SER A 214 -21.53 9.78 -20.84
C SER A 214 -21.93 11.05 -20.08
N ASN A 215 -22.79 11.88 -20.69
CA ASN A 215 -23.28 13.12 -20.07
C ASN A 215 -24.12 12.83 -18.83
N GLU A 216 -24.93 11.77 -18.86
CA GLU A 216 -25.82 11.38 -17.75
C GLU A 216 -25.08 10.62 -16.64
N LEU A 217 -23.97 9.97 -16.98
CA LEU A 217 -23.12 9.26 -16.01
C LEU A 217 -22.22 10.20 -15.20
N ASN A 218 -21.92 11.40 -15.70
CA ASN A 218 -21.00 12.41 -15.13
C ASN A 218 -19.53 11.97 -14.99
N THR A 219 -19.23 10.72 -14.62
CA THR A 219 -17.86 10.19 -14.46
C THR A 219 -17.75 8.72 -14.91
N PRO A 220 -16.67 8.33 -15.63
CA PRO A 220 -16.44 6.94 -16.01
C PRO A 220 -16.05 6.04 -14.82
N LYS A 221 -15.71 6.62 -13.65
CA LYS A 221 -15.35 5.84 -12.44
C LYS A 221 -16.47 4.92 -11.98
N ILE A 222 -17.72 5.28 -12.28
CA ILE A 222 -18.87 4.48 -11.92
C ILE A 222 -18.95 3.15 -12.67
N LEU A 223 -18.32 3.08 -13.85
CA LEU A 223 -18.32 1.92 -14.73
C LEU A 223 -17.34 0.84 -14.30
N VAL A 224 -16.61 1.04 -13.19
CA VAL A 224 -15.78 -0.01 -12.58
C VAL A 224 -16.47 -0.56 -11.34
N CYS A 225 -16.48 -1.88 -11.22
CA CYS A 225 -16.94 -2.58 -10.03
C CYS A 225 -15.94 -2.38 -8.91
N PRO A 226 -16.36 -1.98 -7.70
CA PRO A 226 -15.42 -1.73 -6.59
C PRO A 226 -14.68 -2.99 -6.13
N ALA A 227 -15.18 -4.19 -6.47
CA ALA A 227 -14.50 -5.45 -6.18
C ALA A 227 -13.46 -5.85 -7.26
N GLU A 228 -13.40 -5.16 -8.41
CA GLU A 228 -12.40 -5.44 -9.44
C GLU A 228 -11.11 -4.66 -9.16
N THR A 229 -10.12 -5.31 -8.55
CA THR A 229 -8.87 -4.65 -8.16
C THR A 229 -7.92 -4.39 -9.32
N ASN A 230 -8.08 -5.11 -10.43
CA ASN A 230 -7.14 -5.07 -11.56
C ASN A 230 -7.59 -4.11 -12.67
N ARG A 231 -8.83 -3.63 -12.62
CA ARG A 231 -9.38 -2.72 -13.63
C ARG A 231 -9.20 -1.28 -13.19
N LEU A 232 -8.61 -0.48 -14.07
CA LEU A 232 -8.44 0.95 -13.85
C LEU A 232 -9.59 1.70 -14.51
N ALA A 233 -10.25 2.56 -13.74
CA ALA A 233 -11.22 3.50 -14.29
C ALA A 233 -10.52 4.51 -15.22
N ALA A 234 -11.17 4.84 -16.33
CA ALA A 234 -10.70 5.92 -17.19
C ALA A 234 -10.71 7.25 -16.42
N ALA A 235 -9.77 8.15 -16.75
CA ALA A 235 -9.74 9.49 -16.14
C ALA A 235 -10.89 10.38 -16.62
N THR A 236 -11.27 10.22 -17.90
CA THR A 236 -12.35 10.96 -18.57
C THR A 236 -13.01 10.05 -19.62
N PHE A 237 -14.22 10.38 -20.06
CA PHE A 237 -14.88 9.65 -21.15
C PHE A 237 -14.12 9.76 -22.49
N ALA A 238 -13.34 10.82 -22.71
CA ALA A 238 -12.50 10.94 -23.90
C ALA A 238 -11.37 9.89 -23.99
N LYS A 239 -11.00 9.27 -22.86
CA LYS A 239 -10.02 8.17 -22.78
C LYS A 239 -10.67 6.84 -22.42
N PHE A 240 -11.99 6.78 -22.40
CA PHE A 240 -12.73 5.58 -22.01
C PHE A 240 -12.69 4.57 -23.15
N THR A 241 -12.46 3.32 -22.78
CA THR A 241 -12.57 2.15 -23.65
C THR A 241 -13.30 1.04 -22.89
N ASP A 242 -13.67 -0.03 -23.57
CA ASP A 242 -14.31 -1.19 -22.93
C ASP A 242 -13.43 -1.83 -21.86
N GLU A 243 -12.11 -1.67 -21.94
CA GLU A 243 -11.17 -2.11 -20.89
C GLU A 243 -11.37 -1.38 -19.57
N ASN A 244 -12.00 -0.21 -19.57
CA ASN A 244 -12.31 0.57 -18.37
C ASN A 244 -13.71 0.30 -17.80
N CYS A 245 -14.42 -0.72 -18.29
CA CYS A 245 -15.74 -1.09 -17.81
C CYS A 245 -15.78 -2.50 -17.21
N SER A 246 -16.37 -2.63 -16.03
CA SER A 246 -16.63 -3.92 -15.37
C SER A 246 -18.03 -4.47 -15.66
N TYR A 247 -18.95 -3.62 -16.11
CA TYR A 247 -20.36 -3.95 -16.28
C TYR A 247 -20.66 -4.28 -17.74
N GLU A 248 -21.65 -5.14 -17.93
CA GLU A 248 -22.18 -5.47 -19.25
C GLU A 248 -23.47 -4.70 -19.48
N LEU A 249 -23.65 -4.17 -20.70
CA LEU A 249 -24.90 -3.61 -21.19
C LEU A 249 -25.60 -4.68 -22.04
N LEU A 250 -26.77 -5.15 -21.60
CA LEU A 250 -27.49 -6.30 -22.17
C LEU A 250 -28.77 -5.91 -22.93
N ALA A 251 -29.17 -4.63 -22.84
CA ALA A 251 -30.27 -4.08 -23.63
C ALA A 251 -29.87 -2.82 -24.43
N PRO A 252 -28.79 -2.89 -25.25
CA PRO A 252 -28.40 -1.75 -26.07
C PRO A 252 -29.54 -1.40 -27.03
N SER A 253 -29.93 -0.12 -27.08
CA SER A 253 -31.04 0.36 -27.91
C SER A 253 -32.38 -0.36 -27.67
N GLY A 254 -32.57 -0.97 -26.49
CA GLY A 254 -33.86 -1.54 -26.08
C GLY A 254 -34.90 -0.45 -25.85
N SER A 255 -36.19 -0.80 -25.83
CA SER A 255 -37.24 0.13 -25.39
C SER A 255 -37.49 0.02 -23.89
N ASP A 256 -38.05 1.08 -23.29
CA ASP A 256 -38.50 1.07 -21.89
C ASP A 256 -39.82 0.31 -21.65
N THR A 257 -40.37 -0.34 -22.70
CA THR A 257 -41.61 -1.11 -22.61
C THR A 257 -41.43 -2.52 -22.04
N GLU A 258 -40.19 -2.93 -21.77
CA GLU A 258 -39.82 -4.26 -21.29
C GLU A 258 -39.22 -4.18 -19.87
N PRO A 259 -39.99 -3.85 -18.82
CA PRO A 259 -39.45 -3.47 -17.51
C PRO A 259 -38.58 -4.55 -16.84
N GLN A 260 -38.92 -5.82 -17.05
CA GLN A 260 -38.20 -6.98 -16.49
C GLN A 260 -37.00 -7.43 -17.33
N ARG A 261 -36.71 -6.75 -18.45
CA ARG A 261 -35.53 -7.03 -19.26
C ARG A 261 -34.29 -6.58 -18.50
N VAL A 262 -33.24 -7.39 -18.55
CA VAL A 262 -31.96 -7.06 -17.93
C VAL A 262 -31.27 -6.00 -18.79
N LEU A 263 -31.10 -4.80 -18.23
CA LEU A 263 -30.38 -3.70 -18.85
C LEU A 263 -28.88 -3.84 -18.62
N THR A 264 -28.46 -4.09 -17.38
CA THR A 264 -27.05 -4.20 -17.01
C THR A 264 -26.76 -5.40 -16.12
N ARG A 265 -25.53 -5.91 -16.18
CA ARG A 265 -25.07 -7.02 -15.32
C ARG A 265 -23.66 -6.75 -14.79
N CYS A 266 -23.45 -7.05 -13.52
CA CYS A 266 -22.12 -7.15 -12.92
C CYS A 266 -21.67 -8.62 -12.89
N PRO A 267 -20.64 -9.03 -13.65
CA PRO A 267 -20.13 -10.41 -13.62
C PRO A 267 -19.46 -10.78 -12.28
N ILE A 268 -18.96 -9.80 -11.53
CA ILE A 268 -18.21 -10.02 -10.28
C ILE A 268 -19.14 -10.32 -9.11
N HIS A 269 -20.22 -9.57 -8.92
CA HIS A 269 -21.18 -9.84 -7.84
C HIS A 269 -22.43 -10.61 -8.31
N GLY A 270 -22.67 -10.71 -9.62
CA GLY A 270 -23.90 -11.29 -10.15
C GLY A 270 -25.14 -10.41 -9.94
N HIS A 271 -24.95 -9.12 -9.64
CA HIS A 271 -26.05 -8.17 -9.59
C HIS A 271 -26.53 -7.83 -11.01
N ILE A 272 -27.84 -7.62 -11.15
CA ILE A 272 -28.47 -7.21 -12.41
C ILE A 272 -29.25 -5.91 -12.20
N GLY A 273 -29.18 -5.00 -13.16
CA GLY A 273 -30.07 -3.85 -13.25
C GLY A 273 -31.12 -4.11 -14.34
N LEU A 274 -32.39 -3.93 -14.01
CA LEU A 274 -33.51 -4.10 -14.95
C LEU A 274 -33.81 -2.78 -15.65
N CYS A 275 -34.53 -2.84 -16.78
CA CYS A 275 -35.01 -1.66 -17.49
C CYS A 275 -35.90 -0.78 -16.60
N ASP A 276 -36.72 -1.33 -15.71
CA ASP A 276 -37.50 -0.52 -14.75
C ASP A 276 -36.66 0.33 -13.76
N GLY A 277 -35.34 0.14 -13.74
CA GLY A 277 -34.38 0.83 -12.88
C GLY A 277 -34.15 0.14 -11.53
N SER A 278 -34.86 -0.96 -11.24
CA SER A 278 -34.59 -1.78 -10.07
C SER A 278 -33.30 -2.58 -10.26
N VAL A 279 -32.65 -2.89 -9.13
CA VAL A 279 -31.42 -3.69 -9.12
C VAL A 279 -31.63 -4.90 -8.22
N GLN A 280 -31.42 -6.09 -8.76
CA GLN A 280 -31.53 -7.35 -8.03
C GLN A 280 -30.14 -7.85 -7.66
N GLY A 281 -29.93 -8.08 -6.36
CA GLY A 281 -28.64 -8.44 -5.82
C GLY A 281 -28.32 -9.92 -6.01
N GLU A 282 -27.22 -10.22 -6.70
CA GLU A 282 -26.56 -11.54 -6.72
C GLU A 282 -27.35 -12.62 -7.46
N VAL A 283 -28.49 -12.27 -8.08
CA VAL A 283 -29.38 -13.17 -8.82
C VAL A 283 -28.61 -13.97 -9.87
N ALA A 284 -27.76 -13.34 -10.67
CA ALA A 284 -27.03 -14.04 -11.73
C ALA A 284 -26.03 -15.09 -11.19
N LYS A 285 -25.65 -15.02 -9.90
CA LYS A 285 -24.77 -16.00 -9.25
C LYS A 285 -25.51 -16.99 -8.37
N LYS A 286 -26.50 -16.54 -7.61
CA LYS A 286 -27.22 -17.35 -6.61
C LYS A 286 -28.48 -18.00 -7.17
N HIS A 287 -29.12 -17.35 -8.13
CA HIS A 287 -30.40 -17.74 -8.71
C HIS A 287 -30.38 -17.62 -10.25
N PRO A 288 -29.39 -18.22 -10.94
CA PRO A 288 -29.30 -18.11 -12.40
C PRO A 288 -30.52 -18.71 -13.12
N GLU A 289 -31.25 -19.63 -12.50
CA GLU A 289 -32.51 -20.18 -12.99
C GLU A 289 -33.62 -19.14 -13.15
N GLN A 290 -33.55 -18.02 -12.44
CA GLN A 290 -34.49 -16.91 -12.59
C GLN A 290 -34.17 -16.05 -13.82
N LEU A 291 -33.05 -16.26 -14.50
CA LEU A 291 -32.70 -15.53 -15.71
C LEU A 291 -33.14 -16.29 -16.95
N ILE A 292 -34.15 -15.77 -17.65
CA ILE A 292 -34.80 -16.42 -18.78
C ILE A 292 -34.40 -15.72 -20.07
N MET A 293 -33.97 -16.51 -21.05
CA MET A 293 -33.71 -16.02 -22.41
C MET A 293 -34.98 -16.15 -23.26
N HIS A 294 -35.46 -15.03 -23.80
CA HIS A 294 -36.58 -14.99 -24.75
C HIS A 294 -36.19 -14.10 -25.93
N ASP A 295 -36.31 -14.61 -27.17
CA ASP A 295 -35.91 -13.89 -28.39
C ASP A 295 -34.50 -13.26 -28.33
N LYS A 296 -33.53 -14.00 -27.79
CA LYS A 296 -32.13 -13.55 -27.56
C LYS A 296 -31.98 -12.37 -26.59
N LYS A 297 -33.03 -12.00 -25.86
CA LYS A 297 -33.01 -11.01 -24.79
C LYS A 297 -33.09 -11.72 -23.43
N LEU A 298 -32.39 -11.17 -22.44
CA LEU A 298 -32.34 -11.70 -21.09
C LEU A 298 -33.37 -10.99 -20.21
N TYR A 299 -34.19 -11.75 -19.50
CA TYR A 299 -35.21 -11.24 -18.58
C TYR A 299 -35.04 -11.87 -17.20
N LEU A 300 -35.52 -11.16 -16.18
CA LEU A 300 -35.79 -11.75 -14.88
C LEU A 300 -37.17 -12.41 -14.92
N GLY A 301 -37.22 -13.73 -14.73
CA GLY A 301 -38.43 -14.50 -14.55
C GLY A 301 -39.04 -14.27 -13.17
N GLY A 302 -40.36 -14.03 -13.14
CA GLY A 302 -41.14 -14.06 -11.90
C GLY A 302 -41.45 -15.50 -11.49
N TYR A 303 -41.54 -15.72 -10.17
CA TYR A 303 -41.97 -16.97 -9.52
C TYR A 303 -43.31 -17.51 -10.05
#